data_AF-A0AAV1JIM3-F1
#
_entry.id   AF-A0AAV1JIM3-F1
#
_cell.length_a   1.000
_cell.length_b   1.000
_cell.length_c   1.000
_cell.angle_alpha   90.00
_cell.angle_beta   90.00
_cell.angle_gamma   90.00
#
_symmetry.space_group_name_H-M   'P 1'
#
loop_
_entity.id
_entity.type
_entity.pdbx_description
1 polymer ?
#
loop_
_entity_poly.entity_id
_entity_poly.type
_entity_poly.pdbx_seq_one_letter_code
_entity_poly.pdbx_strand_id
1 'polypeptide(L)'
;MSENVVVDLPGEMISTTEKIGLQKLLQSAQGAAPAVVKGVFSTGRPWTQFVATKNFKAPTVLPGLTLRFYRNIQYFKSNYIMVFLGLFAYCVFMSPFLLITMIASFYGYKKLTSGPKTWKIGNWELTKSQQHVIVAGCTTIVLWFAGIGAAFFWVLGATVIVVGLHASFFNPEALMISNDPEQVPMIEQV
;
A
#
# COMPACT_ATOMS: atom_id res chain seq x y z
N MET A 1 -26.66 -61.10 18.08
CA MET A 1 -26.28 -59.71 18.43
C MET A 1 -25.09 -59.34 17.56
N SER A 2 -25.31 -58.61 16.47
CA SER A 2 -24.23 -58.10 15.60
C SER A 2 -24.00 -56.63 15.96
N GLU A 3 -22.86 -56.35 16.57
CA GLU A 3 -22.42 -55.01 16.99
C GLU A 3 -22.01 -54.20 15.75
N ASN A 4 -22.70 -53.09 15.50
CA ASN A 4 -22.36 -52.15 14.42
C ASN A 4 -21.20 -51.28 14.90
N VAL A 5 -19.98 -51.64 14.49
CA VAL A 5 -18.79 -50.82 14.69
C VAL A 5 -18.79 -49.71 13.62
N VAL A 6 -19.17 -48.51 14.04
CA VAL A 6 -19.04 -47.28 13.24
C VAL A 6 -17.57 -46.89 13.23
N VAL A 7 -16.90 -47.09 12.10
CA VAL A 7 -15.51 -46.65 11.87
C VAL A 7 -15.56 -45.23 11.31
N ASP A 8 -15.34 -44.24 12.17
CA ASP A 8 -15.17 -42.85 11.77
C ASP A 8 -13.81 -42.67 11.05
N LEU A 9 -13.86 -42.39 9.75
CA LEU A 9 -12.69 -42.12 8.91
C LEU A 9 -12.12 -40.71 9.20
N PRO A 10 -10.81 -40.57 9.53
CA PRO A 10 -10.19 -39.29 9.89
C PRO A 10 -9.83 -38.41 8.67
N GLY A 11 -10.69 -38.36 7.65
CA GLY A 11 -10.42 -37.66 6.38
C GLY A 11 -10.88 -36.20 6.31
N GLU A 12 -11.74 -35.75 7.23
CA GLU A 12 -12.48 -34.49 7.06
C GLU A 12 -11.92 -33.29 7.86
N MET A 13 -10.94 -33.52 8.75
CA MET A 13 -10.43 -32.47 9.66
C MET A 13 -9.35 -31.56 9.06
N ILE A 14 -8.70 -31.96 7.96
CA ILE A 14 -7.57 -31.20 7.39
C ILE A 14 -8.06 -30.02 6.52
N SER A 15 -9.09 -30.22 5.68
CA SER A 15 -9.65 -29.17 4.80
C SER A 15 -10.30 -28.02 5.59
N THR A 16 -10.92 -28.33 6.73
CA THR A 16 -11.68 -27.35 7.52
C THR A 16 -10.74 -26.44 8.31
N THR A 17 -9.63 -26.98 8.82
CA THR A 17 -8.62 -26.22 9.58
C THR A 17 -7.89 -25.19 8.71
N GLU A 18 -7.52 -25.55 7.47
CA GLU A 18 -6.87 -24.62 6.53
C GLU A 18 -7.80 -23.47 6.13
N LYS A 19 -9.07 -23.77 5.85
CA LYS A 19 -10.08 -22.75 5.50
C LYS A 19 -10.36 -21.78 6.65
N ILE A 20 -10.41 -22.29 7.88
CA ILE A 20 -10.59 -21.46 9.08
C ILE A 20 -9.35 -20.59 9.34
N GLY A 21 -8.16 -21.13 9.14
CA GLY A 21 -6.90 -20.38 9.24
C GLY A 21 -6.83 -19.25 8.21
N LEU A 22 -7.15 -19.54 6.95
CA LEU A 22 -7.16 -18.56 5.87
C LEU A 22 -8.25 -17.49 6.10
N GLN A 23 -9.44 -17.86 6.56
CA GLN A 23 -10.49 -16.89 6.93
C GLN A 23 -10.06 -15.98 8.07
N LYS A 24 -9.41 -16.52 9.11
CA LYS A 24 -8.89 -15.72 10.22
C LYS A 24 -7.79 -14.76 9.76
N LEU A 25 -6.89 -15.21 8.87
CA LEU A 25 -5.86 -14.34 8.28
C LEU A 25 -6.48 -13.24 7.43
N LEU A 26 -7.47 -13.55 6.58
CA LEU A 26 -8.18 -12.58 5.75
C LEU A 26 -8.98 -11.57 6.60
N GLN A 27 -9.64 -12.01 7.68
CA GLN A 27 -10.32 -11.12 8.63
C GLN A 27 -9.33 -10.21 9.37
N SER A 28 -8.17 -10.73 9.75
CA SER A 28 -7.13 -9.92 10.40
C SER A 28 -6.54 -8.87 9.46
N ALA A 29 -6.38 -9.20 8.16
CA ALA A 29 -5.94 -8.26 7.14
C ALA A 29 -6.97 -7.14 6.88
N GLN A 30 -8.27 -7.46 6.92
CA GLN A 30 -9.34 -6.47 6.75
C GLN A 30 -9.44 -5.48 7.93
N GLY A 31 -9.17 -5.95 9.16
CA GLY A 31 -9.15 -5.08 10.35
C GLY A 31 -7.89 -4.21 10.49
N ALA A 32 -6.77 -4.63 9.89
CA ALA A 32 -5.52 -3.87 9.91
C ALA A 32 -5.54 -2.67 8.96
N ALA A 33 -6.24 -2.76 7.83
CA ALA A 33 -6.31 -1.68 6.85
C ALA A 33 -6.80 -0.33 7.43
N PRO A 34 -7.95 -0.24 8.13
CA PRO A 34 -8.40 1.03 8.69
C PRO A 34 -7.49 1.55 9.82
N ALA A 35 -6.85 0.66 10.60
CA ALA A 35 -5.93 1.05 11.67
C ALA A 35 -4.61 1.61 11.12
N VAL A 36 -4.07 1.01 10.06
CA VAL A 36 -2.88 1.52 9.34
C VAL A 36 -3.18 2.88 8.71
N VAL A 37 -4.34 3.01 8.06
CA VAL A 37 -4.77 4.28 7.45
C VAL A 37 -4.90 5.36 8.53
N LYS A 38 -5.60 5.07 9.65
CA LYS A 38 -5.73 6.01 10.77
C LYS A 38 -4.38 6.39 11.38
N GLY A 39 -3.49 5.42 11.59
CA GLY A 39 -2.15 5.63 12.12
C GLY A 39 -1.27 6.47 11.20
N VAL A 40 -1.40 6.30 9.89
CA VAL A 40 -0.67 7.11 8.89
C VAL A 40 -1.16 8.56 8.92
N PHE A 41 -2.46 8.82 9.04
CA PHE A 41 -3.01 10.18 9.16
C PHE A 41 -2.74 10.83 10.54
N SER A 42 -2.71 10.07 11.64
CA SER A 42 -2.52 10.63 12.99
C SER A 42 -1.05 10.88 13.37
N THR A 43 -0.09 10.27 12.66
CA THR A 43 1.35 10.38 12.96
C THR A 43 2.07 11.33 11.99
N GLY A 44 1.33 12.02 11.12
CA GLY A 44 1.88 13.00 10.19
C GLY A 44 2.52 14.18 10.92
N ARG A 45 3.80 14.44 10.66
CA ARG A 45 4.48 15.65 11.15
C ARG A 45 3.89 16.87 10.45
N PRO A 46 3.79 18.04 11.12
CA PRO A 46 3.12 19.20 10.56
C PRO A 46 3.68 19.59 9.18
N TRP A 47 2.80 19.69 8.18
CA TRP A 47 3.13 20.01 6.79
C TRP A 47 3.85 21.35 6.64
N THR A 48 3.65 22.28 7.58
CA THR A 48 4.36 23.56 7.64
C THR A 48 5.87 23.38 7.82
N GLN A 49 6.32 22.34 8.54
CA GLN A 49 7.75 22.02 8.67
C GLN A 49 8.31 21.32 7.43
N PHE A 50 7.48 20.54 6.75
CA PHE A 50 7.84 19.88 5.49
C PHE A 50 8.09 20.92 4.38
N VAL A 51 7.20 21.91 4.25
CA VAL A 51 7.30 22.93 3.19
C VAL A 51 8.17 24.13 3.61
N ALA A 52 8.64 24.21 4.85
CA ALA A 52 9.47 25.31 5.33
C ALA A 52 10.79 25.41 4.56
N THR A 53 10.80 26.27 3.54
CA THR A 53 11.94 26.51 2.64
C THR A 53 13.16 27.13 3.35
N LYS A 54 12.98 27.58 4.59
CA LYS A 54 14.02 28.20 5.43
C LYS A 54 15.20 27.26 5.74
N ASN A 55 15.01 25.95 5.63
CA ASN A 55 16.04 24.94 5.92
C ASN A 55 16.70 24.33 4.68
N PHE A 56 16.46 24.88 3.48
CA PHE A 56 17.09 24.40 2.25
C PHE A 56 18.48 25.04 2.10
N LYS A 57 19.54 24.24 2.20
CA LYS A 57 20.91 24.65 1.81
C LYS A 57 21.55 23.51 1.04
N ALA A 58 22.16 23.83 -0.09
CA ALA A 58 22.92 22.87 -0.87
C ALA A 58 24.20 22.48 -0.10
N PRO A 59 24.48 21.19 0.11
CA PRO A 59 25.71 20.76 0.75
C PRO A 59 26.92 20.91 -0.17
N THR A 60 28.05 21.24 0.43
CA THR A 60 29.34 21.45 -0.24
C THR A 60 30.06 20.12 -0.59
N VAL A 61 29.59 18.96 -0.09
CA VAL A 61 30.24 17.65 -0.28
C VAL A 61 29.24 16.47 -0.42
N LEU A 62 29.51 15.54 -1.35
CA LEU A 62 28.63 14.39 -1.69
C LEU A 62 28.52 13.28 -0.60
N PRO A 63 29.57 12.91 0.15
CA PRO A 63 29.45 11.84 1.17
C PRO A 63 28.52 12.23 2.33
N GLY A 64 28.46 13.53 2.66
CA GLY A 64 27.51 14.05 3.65
C GLY A 64 26.07 13.89 3.18
N LEU A 65 25.79 14.08 1.89
CA LEU A 65 24.45 14.09 1.28
C LEU A 65 23.67 12.78 1.55
N THR A 66 24.31 11.63 1.39
CA THR A 66 23.66 10.32 1.58
C THR A 66 23.22 10.09 3.03
N LEU A 67 24.02 10.57 4.00
CA LEU A 67 23.64 10.52 5.41
C LEU A 67 22.49 11.48 5.74
N ARG A 68 22.45 12.67 5.09
CA ARG A 68 21.31 13.60 5.20
C ARG A 68 20.04 12.97 4.65
N PHE A 69 20.15 12.35 3.48
CA PHE A 69 19.06 11.69 2.76
C PHE A 69 18.41 10.59 3.60
N TYR A 70 19.19 9.65 4.14
CA TYR A 70 18.66 8.54 4.93
C TYR A 70 17.92 9.01 6.19
N ARG A 71 18.49 9.98 6.91
CA ARG A 71 17.87 10.56 8.12
C ARG A 71 16.58 11.31 7.81
N ASN A 72 16.53 12.07 6.71
CA ASN A 72 15.33 12.80 6.29
C ASN A 72 14.21 11.84 5.84
N ILE A 73 14.53 10.74 5.15
CA ILE A 73 13.56 9.69 4.79
C ILE A 73 12.90 9.08 6.02
N GLN A 74 13.68 8.77 7.05
CA GLN A 74 13.13 8.22 8.28
C GLN A 74 12.28 9.24 9.03
N TYR A 75 12.70 10.50 9.06
CA TYR A 75 12.00 11.57 9.78
C TYR A 75 10.66 11.95 9.15
N PHE A 76 10.59 12.10 7.82
CA PHE A 76 9.38 12.51 7.09
C PHE A 76 8.63 11.35 6.42
N LYS A 77 8.86 10.10 6.83
CA LYS A 77 8.26 8.89 6.25
C LYS A 77 6.75 9.01 5.99
N SER A 78 5.98 9.49 6.98
CA SER A 78 4.52 9.63 6.83
C SER A 78 4.13 10.66 5.76
N ASN A 79 4.84 11.79 5.70
CA ASN A 79 4.58 12.83 4.69
C ASN A 79 4.94 12.34 3.29
N TYR A 80 6.02 11.57 3.13
CA TYR A 80 6.36 10.96 1.84
C TYR A 80 5.35 9.90 1.38
N ILE A 81 4.80 9.11 2.30
CA ILE A 81 3.71 8.17 2.00
C ILE A 81 2.46 8.92 1.52
N MET A 82 2.13 10.06 2.14
CA MET A 82 1.01 10.91 1.68
C MET A 82 1.25 11.50 0.29
N VAL A 83 2.46 11.97 -0.01
CA VAL A 83 2.82 12.47 -1.35
C VAL A 83 2.70 11.35 -2.39
N PHE A 84 3.22 10.16 -2.08
CA PHE A 84 3.09 8.98 -2.95
C PHE A 84 1.61 8.62 -3.20
N LEU A 85 0.78 8.58 -2.14
CA LEU A 85 -0.65 8.29 -2.25
C LEU A 85 -1.39 9.35 -3.07
N GLY A 86 -1.08 10.63 -2.87
CA GLY A 86 -1.66 11.74 -3.64
C GLY A 86 -1.27 11.66 -5.11
N LEU A 87 -0.01 11.36 -5.41
CA LEU A 87 0.48 11.22 -6.78
C LEU A 87 -0.08 9.98 -7.48
N PHE A 88 -0.22 8.88 -6.75
CA PHE A 88 -0.89 7.68 -7.23
C PHE A 88 -2.36 7.94 -7.57
N ALA A 89 -3.10 8.58 -6.64
CA ALA A 89 -4.49 8.95 -6.87
C ALA A 89 -4.61 9.91 -8.07
N TYR A 90 -3.76 10.94 -8.14
CA TYR A 90 -3.72 11.86 -9.27
C TYR A 90 -3.48 11.15 -10.61
N CYS A 91 -2.55 10.19 -10.64
CA CYS A 91 -2.29 9.38 -11.84
C CYS A 91 -3.53 8.57 -12.29
N VAL A 92 -4.25 7.97 -11.34
CA VAL A 92 -5.49 7.23 -11.63
C VAL A 92 -6.60 8.16 -12.12
N PHE A 93 -6.76 9.36 -11.51
CA PHE A 93 -7.76 10.34 -11.93
C PHE A 93 -7.49 10.91 -13.32
N MET A 94 -6.22 11.18 -13.65
CA MET A 94 -5.83 11.73 -14.96
C MET A 94 -5.85 10.69 -16.08
N SER A 95 -5.91 9.39 -15.76
CA SER A 95 -5.97 8.30 -16.73
C SER A 95 -7.41 7.76 -16.87
N PRO A 96 -8.23 8.30 -17.80
CA PRO A 96 -9.62 7.88 -17.94
C PRO A 96 -9.75 6.39 -18.31
N PHE A 97 -8.80 5.84 -19.06
CA PHE A 97 -8.83 4.45 -19.50
C PHE A 97 -8.54 3.45 -18.36
N LEU A 98 -7.61 3.79 -17.46
CA LEU A 98 -7.30 2.99 -16.27
C LEU A 98 -8.50 3.01 -15.31
N LEU A 99 -9.11 4.18 -15.12
CA LEU A 99 -10.30 4.34 -14.28
C LEU A 99 -11.48 3.50 -14.79
N ILE A 100 -11.80 3.58 -16.08
CA ILE A 100 -12.89 2.81 -16.71
C ILE A 100 -12.63 1.31 -16.54
N THR A 101 -11.40 0.86 -16.82
CA THR A 101 -11.03 -0.56 -16.70
C THR A 101 -11.19 -1.04 -15.25
N MET A 102 -10.74 -0.25 -14.27
CA MET A 102 -10.86 -0.59 -12.86
C MET A 102 -12.33 -0.70 -12.41
N ILE A 103 -13.17 0.24 -12.83
CA ILE A 103 -14.61 0.23 -12.55
C ILE A 103 -15.26 -0.98 -13.22
N ALA A 104 -14.99 -1.22 -14.51
CA ALA A 104 -15.53 -2.34 -15.26
C ALA A 104 -15.14 -3.69 -14.65
N SER A 105 -13.88 -3.86 -14.24
CA SER A 105 -13.40 -5.06 -13.56
C SER A 105 -14.06 -5.25 -12.20
N PHE A 106 -14.28 -4.19 -11.42
CA PHE A 106 -14.98 -4.27 -10.14
C PHE A 106 -16.44 -4.72 -10.31
N TYR A 107 -17.17 -4.11 -11.26
CA TYR A 107 -18.55 -4.53 -11.57
C TYR A 107 -18.60 -5.94 -12.14
N GLY A 108 -17.67 -6.32 -13.02
CA GLY A 108 -17.55 -7.66 -13.57
C GLY A 108 -17.32 -8.72 -12.49
N TYR A 109 -16.39 -8.45 -11.56
CA TYR A 109 -16.13 -9.30 -10.41
C TYR A 109 -17.37 -9.43 -9.51
N LYS A 110 -17.99 -8.31 -9.12
CA LYS A 110 -19.21 -8.30 -8.29
C LYS A 110 -20.35 -9.08 -8.91
N LYS A 111 -20.57 -8.92 -10.20
CA LYS A 111 -21.61 -9.65 -10.95
C LYS A 111 -21.33 -11.15 -10.97
N LEU A 112 -20.07 -11.55 -11.10
CA LEU A 112 -19.66 -12.95 -11.08
C LEU A 112 -19.83 -13.59 -9.69
N THR A 113 -19.44 -12.88 -8.63
CA THR A 113 -19.61 -13.35 -7.24
C THR A 113 -21.09 -13.51 -6.89
N SER A 114 -21.95 -12.61 -7.39
CA SER A 114 -23.40 -12.64 -7.14
C SER A 114 -24.18 -13.59 -8.06
N GLY A 115 -23.53 -14.12 -9.11
CA GLY A 115 -24.15 -15.00 -10.09
C GLY A 115 -24.22 -16.49 -9.69
N PRO A 116 -24.80 -17.36 -10.54
CA PRO A 116 -25.01 -18.79 -10.25
C PRO A 116 -23.71 -19.56 -9.96
N LYS A 117 -23.82 -20.60 -9.11
CA LYS A 117 -22.69 -21.44 -8.62
C LYS A 117 -21.93 -22.18 -9.74
N THR A 118 -22.56 -22.44 -10.86
CA THR A 118 -21.93 -23.11 -12.00
C THR A 118 -22.31 -22.35 -13.27
N TRP A 119 -21.32 -22.13 -14.14
CA TRP A 119 -21.55 -21.55 -15.45
C TRP A 119 -21.37 -22.67 -16.45
N LYS A 120 -22.43 -22.99 -17.19
CA LYS A 120 -22.35 -23.95 -18.30
C LYS A 120 -22.01 -23.18 -19.57
N ILE A 121 -20.81 -23.39 -20.10
CA ILE A 121 -20.47 -23.07 -21.48
C ILE A 121 -20.53 -24.40 -22.24
N GLY A 122 -21.59 -24.60 -23.04
CA GLY A 122 -21.83 -25.86 -23.76
C GLY A 122 -21.95 -27.06 -22.81
N ASN A 123 -21.10 -28.08 -22.99
CA ASN A 123 -21.07 -29.31 -22.18
C ASN A 123 -20.13 -29.23 -20.97
N TRP A 124 -19.43 -28.12 -20.74
CA TRP A 124 -18.47 -27.99 -19.65
C TRP A 124 -19.07 -27.17 -18.50
N GLU A 125 -19.06 -27.74 -17.30
CA GLU A 125 -19.46 -27.07 -16.07
C GLU A 125 -18.24 -26.41 -15.42
N LEU A 126 -18.15 -25.08 -15.47
CA LEU A 126 -17.08 -24.35 -14.78
C LEU A 126 -17.44 -24.17 -13.30
N THR A 127 -16.54 -24.63 -12.44
CA THR A 127 -16.62 -24.43 -10.99
C THR A 127 -16.35 -22.96 -10.63
N LYS A 128 -16.90 -22.46 -9.52
CA LYS A 128 -16.67 -21.07 -9.05
C LYS A 128 -15.19 -20.69 -9.00
N SER A 129 -14.27 -21.56 -8.58
CA SER A 129 -12.84 -21.22 -8.51
C SER A 129 -12.28 -20.90 -9.90
N GLN A 130 -12.59 -21.72 -10.90
CA GLN A 130 -12.16 -21.52 -12.29
C GLN A 130 -12.70 -20.23 -12.88
N GLN A 131 -13.95 -19.88 -12.58
CA GLN A 131 -14.54 -18.60 -13.02
C GLN A 131 -13.77 -17.39 -12.47
N HIS A 132 -13.40 -17.42 -11.18
CA HIS A 132 -12.62 -16.34 -10.59
C HIS A 132 -11.22 -16.23 -11.21
N VAL A 133 -10.56 -17.37 -11.48
CA VAL A 133 -9.25 -17.40 -12.14
C VAL A 133 -9.32 -16.82 -13.55
N ILE A 134 -10.34 -17.20 -14.34
CA ILE A 134 -10.52 -16.69 -15.70
C ILE A 134 -10.77 -15.19 -15.68
N VAL A 135 -11.67 -14.71 -14.81
CA VAL A 135 -11.99 -13.27 -14.73
C VAL A 135 -10.80 -12.47 -14.19
N ALA A 136 -10.05 -13.01 -13.24
CA ALA A 136 -8.81 -12.39 -12.77
C ALA A 136 -7.76 -12.33 -13.90
N GLY A 137 -7.61 -13.40 -14.68
CA GLY A 137 -6.73 -13.44 -15.85
C GLY A 137 -7.14 -12.41 -16.91
N CYS A 138 -8.40 -12.42 -17.35
CA CYS A 138 -8.93 -11.44 -18.31
C CYS A 138 -8.77 -10.00 -17.79
N THR A 139 -9.10 -9.74 -16.52
CA THR A 139 -8.93 -8.42 -15.89
C THR A 139 -7.47 -8.00 -15.90
N THR A 140 -6.55 -8.90 -15.58
CA THR A 140 -5.11 -8.62 -15.58
C THR A 140 -4.61 -8.25 -16.97
N ILE A 141 -5.05 -8.98 -18.01
CA ILE A 141 -4.71 -8.68 -19.40
C ILE A 141 -5.26 -7.30 -19.80
N VAL A 142 -6.54 -7.02 -19.51
CA VAL A 142 -7.14 -5.73 -19.85
C VAL A 142 -6.46 -4.57 -19.09
N LEU A 143 -6.13 -4.76 -17.80
CA LEU A 143 -5.39 -3.76 -17.00
C LEU A 143 -3.97 -3.53 -17.52
N TRP A 144 -3.31 -4.58 -18.04
CA TRP A 144 -2.01 -4.47 -18.68
C TRP A 144 -2.09 -3.56 -19.91
N PHE A 145 -3.05 -3.80 -20.81
CA PHE A 145 -3.30 -2.93 -21.95
C PHE A 145 -3.77 -1.53 -21.54
N ALA A 146 -4.45 -1.41 -20.39
CA ALA A 146 -4.83 -0.12 -19.82
C ALA A 146 -3.65 0.69 -19.25
N GLY A 147 -2.44 0.13 -19.27
CA GLY A 147 -1.24 0.85 -18.90
C GLY A 147 -1.00 0.91 -17.39
N ILE A 148 -1.52 -0.06 -16.62
CA ILE A 148 -1.27 -0.11 -15.17
C ILE A 148 0.24 -0.12 -14.85
N GLY A 149 1.05 -0.80 -15.67
CA GLY A 149 2.52 -0.81 -15.53
C GLY A 149 3.15 0.56 -15.78
N ALA A 150 2.70 1.28 -16.82
CA ALA A 150 3.17 2.63 -17.12
C ALA A 150 2.79 3.62 -16.02
N ALA A 151 1.58 3.48 -15.46
CA ALA A 151 1.13 4.29 -14.32
C ALA A 151 2.02 4.06 -13.09
N PHE A 152 2.30 2.80 -12.73
CA PHE A 152 3.21 2.49 -11.63
C PHE A 152 4.62 3.03 -11.86
N PHE A 153 5.17 2.86 -13.06
CA PHE A 153 6.48 3.38 -13.42
C PHE A 153 6.56 4.91 -13.25
N TRP A 154 5.56 5.63 -13.76
CA TRP A 154 5.49 7.10 -13.62
C TRP A 154 5.35 7.55 -12.18
N VAL A 155 4.43 6.94 -11.41
CA VAL A 155 4.20 7.31 -10.00
C VAL A 155 5.44 7.01 -9.15
N LEU A 156 6.07 5.85 -9.33
CA LEU A 156 7.29 5.48 -8.62
C LEU A 156 8.44 6.41 -8.99
N GLY A 157 8.67 6.66 -10.28
CA GLY A 157 9.73 7.54 -10.75
C GLY A 157 9.56 8.98 -10.23
N ALA A 158 8.37 9.54 -10.37
CA ALA A 158 8.08 10.88 -9.89
C ALA A 158 8.16 10.98 -8.36
N THR A 159 7.76 9.94 -7.63
CA THR A 159 7.94 9.90 -6.16
C THR A 159 9.41 9.88 -5.77
N VAL A 160 10.24 9.05 -6.42
CA VAL A 160 11.69 8.99 -6.15
C VAL A 160 12.34 10.35 -6.42
N ILE A 161 11.96 11.03 -7.51
CA ILE A 161 12.49 12.36 -7.82
C ILE A 161 12.03 13.40 -6.79
N VAL A 162 10.74 13.47 -6.49
CA VAL A 162 10.18 14.48 -5.56
C VAL A 162 10.69 14.26 -4.14
N VAL A 163 10.58 13.04 -3.62
CA VAL A 163 11.06 12.66 -2.28
C VAL A 163 12.57 12.79 -2.22
N GLY A 164 13.27 12.32 -3.26
CA GLY A 164 14.72 12.34 -3.27
C GLY A 164 15.29 13.76 -3.35
N LEU A 165 14.69 14.64 -4.14
CA LEU A 165 15.03 16.06 -4.17
C LEU A 165 14.73 16.70 -2.81
N HIS A 166 13.56 16.45 -2.23
CA HIS A 166 13.21 16.99 -0.92
C HIS A 166 14.19 16.53 0.18
N ALA A 167 14.48 15.23 0.24
CA ALA A 167 15.35 14.63 1.24
C ALA A 167 16.83 15.04 1.07
N SER A 168 17.28 15.30 -0.17
CA SER A 168 18.65 15.73 -0.46
C SER A 168 18.89 17.20 -0.10
N PHE A 169 17.88 18.06 -0.28
CA PHE A 169 18.01 19.50 -0.07
C PHE A 169 17.59 19.97 1.34
N PHE A 170 16.86 19.14 2.09
CA PHE A 170 16.48 19.46 3.48
C PHE A 170 17.68 19.28 4.43
N ASN A 171 18.12 20.35 5.10
CA ASN A 171 19.25 20.25 6.03
C ASN A 171 18.87 19.48 7.29
N PRO A 172 19.65 18.48 7.67
CA PRO A 172 19.38 17.72 8.89
C PRO A 172 19.97 18.38 10.15
N GLU A 173 20.69 19.50 10.03
CA GLU A 173 21.11 20.29 11.20
C GLU A 173 19.92 20.92 11.93
N ALA A 174 18.83 21.22 11.20
CA ALA A 174 17.55 21.61 11.80
C ALA A 174 16.92 20.49 12.66
N LEU A 175 17.29 19.23 12.43
CA LEU A 175 16.84 18.07 13.21
C LEU A 175 17.69 17.83 14.47
N MET A 176 18.92 18.35 14.52
CA MET A 176 19.80 18.21 15.70
C MET A 176 19.44 19.27 16.75
N ILE A 177 19.05 20.47 16.32
CA ILE A 177 18.59 21.55 17.21
C ILE A 177 17.28 21.19 17.94
N SER A 178 16.43 20.33 17.38
CA SER A 178 15.17 19.94 18.03
C SER A 178 15.27 18.73 18.97
N ASN A 179 16.42 18.02 19.00
CA ASN A 179 16.63 16.84 19.85
C ASN A 179 17.66 17.09 20.97
N ASP A 180 18.32 18.25 21.00
CA ASP A 180 19.15 18.67 22.13
C ASP A 180 18.33 19.59 23.07
N PRO A 181 17.96 19.13 24.27
CA PRO A 181 17.43 20.01 25.32
C PRO A 181 18.50 20.93 25.96
N GLU A 182 19.77 20.88 25.52
CA GLU A 182 20.87 21.63 26.16
C GLU A 182 21.10 23.08 25.68
N GLN A 183 20.26 23.63 24.80
CA GLN A 183 20.21 25.07 24.58
C GLN A 183 18.99 25.70 25.25
N VAL A 184 18.88 25.51 26.57
CA VAL A 184 18.36 26.59 27.41
C VAL A 184 19.44 27.68 27.33
N PRO A 185 19.15 28.90 26.87
CA PRO A 185 20.12 29.98 27.01
C PRO A 185 20.47 30.05 28.50
N MET A 186 21.74 29.82 28.84
CA MET A 186 22.27 30.16 30.15
C MET A 186 22.17 31.68 30.25
N ILE A 187 20.99 32.14 30.67
CA ILE A 187 20.72 33.49 31.12
C ILE A 187 21.69 33.70 32.29
N GLU A 188 22.72 34.49 32.02
CA GLU A 188 23.28 35.50 32.91
C GLU A 188 23.50 35.10 34.38
N GLN A 189 24.74 34.76 34.71
CA GLN A 189 25.30 35.01 36.04
C GLN A 189 26.79 35.38 35.92
N VAL A 190 27.05 36.66 36.23
CA VAL A 190 28.31 37.34 36.58
C VAL A 190 29.22 37.79 35.44
#